data_AF-A0ABD2BAS4-F1
#
_entry.id   AF-A0ABD2BAS4-F1
#
_cell.length_a   1.000
_cell.length_b   1.000
_cell.length_c   1.000
_cell.angle_alpha   90.00
_cell.angle_beta   90.00
_cell.angle_gamma   90.00
#
_symmetry.space_group_name_H-M   'P 1'
#
loop_
_entity.id
_entity.type
_entity.pdbx_description
1 polymer ?
#
loop_
_entity_poly.entity_id
_entity_poly.type
_entity_poly.pdbx_seq_one_letter_code
_entity_poly.pdbx_strand_id
1 'polypeptide(L)'
;WFCHFDDDNYVNVPRLLKLLDNYNPREDWYLGRPSIPAPLEIIRQGPEPSKRPQKVRFWFATGGAGFCISRALALKMTPLAGGGKFITVGDRIRLPDDVTMGYIIEYLLKKQLTVIEQFHSHLEPMKFLNKDTFHEQVSFSYSKGARDEWNILKIDGFDTKEDPRRFKSIHCHLFPHLPNCPH
;
A
#
# COMPACT_ATOMS: atom_id res chain seq x y z
N TRP A 1 14.79 4.94 -0.92
CA TRP A 1 13.39 4.61 -0.70
C TRP A 1 13.23 3.11 -0.79
N PHE A 2 12.41 2.51 0.07
CA PHE A 2 11.90 1.16 -0.09
C PHE A 2 10.40 1.30 -0.35
N CYS A 3 9.87 0.65 -1.38
CA CYS A 3 8.44 0.61 -1.65
C CYS A 3 8.00 -0.84 -1.84
N HIS A 4 6.86 -1.18 -1.24
CA HIS A 4 6.21 -2.49 -1.36
C HIS A 4 5.00 -2.36 -2.27
N PHE A 5 4.78 -3.37 -3.11
CA PHE A 5 3.61 -3.56 -3.95
C PHE A 5 3.38 -5.07 -4.11
N ASP A 6 2.12 -5.50 -4.15
CA ASP A 6 1.74 -6.89 -4.38
C ASP A 6 1.78 -7.25 -5.88
N ASP A 7 1.69 -8.54 -6.22
CA ASP A 7 1.74 -9.01 -7.61
C ASP A 7 0.48 -8.66 -8.44
N ASP A 8 -0.58 -8.21 -7.76
CA ASP A 8 -1.81 -7.69 -8.34
C ASP A 8 -1.84 -6.16 -8.40
N ASN A 9 -0.70 -5.48 -8.21
CA ASN A 9 -0.57 -4.04 -8.38
C ASN A 9 0.02 -3.65 -9.74
N TYR A 10 -0.54 -2.60 -10.33
CA TYR A 10 0.08 -1.85 -11.42
C TYR A 10 0.72 -0.60 -10.84
N VAL A 11 2.00 -0.34 -11.14
CA VAL A 11 2.75 0.80 -10.59
C VAL A 11 3.10 1.78 -11.71
N ASN A 12 2.59 3.01 -11.61
CA ASN A 12 3.00 4.13 -12.45
C ASN A 12 4.33 4.71 -11.92
N VAL A 13 5.44 4.07 -12.31
CA VAL A 13 6.79 4.40 -11.80
C VAL A 13 7.17 5.87 -12.01
N PRO A 14 6.94 6.51 -13.18
CA PRO A 14 7.21 7.94 -13.34
C PRO A 14 6.46 8.82 -12.35
N ARG A 15 5.21 8.47 -12.02
CA ARG A 15 4.42 9.21 -11.03
C ARG A 15 4.93 8.94 -9.61
N LEU A 16 5.30 7.70 -9.28
CA LEU A 16 5.92 7.36 -8.00
C LEU A 16 7.20 8.17 -7.75
N LEU A 17 8.10 8.25 -8.73
CA LEU A 17 9.35 9.02 -8.60
C LEU A 17 9.06 10.51 -8.33
N LYS A 18 8.16 11.12 -9.12
CA LYS A 18 7.72 12.51 -8.90
C LYS A 18 7.10 12.74 -7.52
N LEU A 19 6.37 11.77 -6.98
CA LEU A 19 5.83 11.84 -5.62
C LEU A 19 6.99 11.86 -4.60
N LEU A 20 7.90 10.89 -4.69
CA LEU A 20 8.99 10.70 -3.73
C LEU A 20 9.98 11.86 -3.72
N ASP A 21 10.15 12.58 -4.83
CA ASP A 21 11.01 13.77 -4.92
C ASP A 21 10.54 14.93 -4.01
N ASN A 22 9.27 14.94 -3.59
CA ASN A 22 8.75 15.95 -2.66
C ASN A 22 9.15 15.68 -1.20
N TYR A 23 9.81 14.55 -0.91
CA TYR A 23 10.14 14.12 0.44
C TYR A 23 11.64 13.87 0.60
N ASN A 24 12.23 14.42 1.66
CA ASN A 24 13.64 14.19 1.97
C ASN A 24 13.86 12.76 2.50
N PRO A 25 14.61 11.87 1.81
CA PRO A 25 14.79 10.48 2.25
C PRO A 25 15.66 10.32 3.51
N ARG A 26 16.27 11.41 3.99
CA ARG A 26 17.02 11.48 5.28
C ARG A 26 16.11 11.77 6.48
N GLU A 27 14.85 12.13 6.24
CA GLU A 27 13.83 12.26 7.26
C GLU A 27 12.96 11.01 7.31
N ASP A 28 12.22 10.84 8.40
CA ASP A 28 11.36 9.68 8.59
C ASP A 28 10.08 9.87 7.78
N TRP A 29 9.85 9.01 6.78
CA TRP A 29 8.61 9.01 5.99
C TRP A 29 8.05 7.62 5.89
N TYR A 30 6.76 7.50 6.19
CA TYR A 30 5.92 6.35 5.91
C TYR A 30 4.77 6.84 5.05
N LEU A 31 4.80 6.51 3.77
CA LEU A 31 3.90 7.03 2.75
C LEU A 31 3.00 5.89 2.26
N GLY A 32 1.69 6.11 2.19
CA GLY A 32 0.75 5.12 1.67
C GLY A 32 -0.68 5.49 2.01
N ARG A 33 -1.61 4.55 1.91
CA ARG A 33 -3.02 4.80 2.16
C ARG A 33 -3.63 3.73 3.07
N PRO A 34 -4.37 4.11 4.13
CA PRO A 34 -5.16 3.15 4.88
C PRO A 34 -6.44 2.81 4.10
N SER A 35 -6.77 1.53 3.96
CA SER A 35 -8.03 1.07 3.37
C SER A 35 -9.11 0.74 4.41
N ILE A 36 -8.96 1.20 5.65
CA ILE A 36 -9.95 1.08 6.72
C ILE A 36 -10.42 2.46 7.20
N PRO A 37 -11.67 2.59 7.69
CA PRO A 37 -12.24 3.90 8.03
C PRO A 37 -11.78 4.46 9.39
N ALA A 38 -11.14 3.64 10.22
CA ALA A 38 -10.69 4.00 11.57
C ALA A 38 -9.37 3.29 11.90
N PRO A 39 -8.52 3.83 12.79
CA PRO A 39 -7.28 3.17 13.16
C PRO A 39 -7.58 1.82 13.81
N LEU A 40 -6.76 0.82 13.52
CA LEU A 40 -6.91 -0.53 14.04
C LEU A 40 -6.73 -0.51 15.56
N GLU A 41 -7.65 -1.13 16.30
CA GLU A 41 -7.55 -1.31 17.74
C GLU A 41 -7.23 -2.77 18.08
N ILE A 42 -6.15 -2.99 18.84
CA ILE A 42 -5.76 -4.33 19.33
C ILE A 42 -5.52 -4.31 20.84
N ILE A 43 -5.64 -5.48 21.46
CA ILE A 43 -5.32 -5.68 22.87
C ILE A 43 -3.97 -6.37 22.95
N ARG A 44 -2.99 -5.71 23.58
CA ARG A 44 -1.67 -6.27 23.84
C ARG A 44 -1.59 -6.76 25.28
N GLN A 45 -1.16 -8.00 25.47
CA GLN A 45 -0.76 -8.47 26.80
C GLN A 45 0.50 -7.72 27.25
N GLY A 46 0.52 -7.28 28.51
CA GLY A 46 1.66 -6.58 29.07
C GLY A 46 2.95 -7.41 29.04
N PRO A 47 4.12 -6.80 29.27
CA PRO A 47 5.38 -7.54 29.39
C PRO A 47 5.38 -8.50 30.58
N GLU A 48 4.48 -8.31 31.56
CA GLU A 48 4.30 -9.18 32.73
C GLU A 48 2.85 -9.68 32.78
N PRO A 49 2.61 -10.94 33.22
CA PRO A 49 1.26 -11.51 33.35
C PRO A 49 0.34 -10.73 34.32
N SER A 50 0.94 -10.00 35.27
CA SER A 50 0.26 -9.20 36.29
C SER A 50 -0.23 -7.83 35.80
N LYS A 51 0.22 -7.37 34.62
CA LYS A 51 -0.16 -6.06 34.09
C LYS A 51 -1.42 -6.15 33.24
N ARG A 52 -2.33 -5.20 33.47
CA ARG A 52 -3.59 -5.10 32.71
C ARG A 52 -3.29 -5.03 31.20
N PRO A 53 -4.08 -5.71 30.36
CA PRO A 53 -3.97 -5.62 28.91
C PRO A 53 -4.04 -4.16 28.46
N GLN A 54 -3.15 -3.76 27.55
CA GLN A 54 -3.12 -2.41 27.01
C GLN A 54 -3.85 -2.37 25.67
N LYS A 55 -4.80 -1.45 25.53
CA LYS A 55 -5.41 -1.12 24.24
C LYS A 55 -4.44 -0.28 23.43
N VAL A 56 -4.24 -0.67 22.18
CA VAL A 56 -3.32 -0.01 21.24
C VAL A 56 -4.11 0.36 19.99
N ARG A 57 -3.95 1.60 19.52
CA ARG A 57 -4.59 2.14 18.31
C ARG A 57 -3.55 2.71 17.37
N PHE A 58 -3.59 2.35 16.10
CA PHE A 58 -2.64 2.81 15.09
C PHE A 58 -3.20 2.68 13.67
N TRP A 59 -2.69 3.49 12.74
CA TRP A 59 -2.93 3.31 11.31
C TRP A 59 -1.87 2.42 10.69
N PHE A 60 -2.15 1.91 9.50
CA PHE A 60 -1.19 1.22 8.64
C PHE A 60 -1.52 1.53 7.19
N ALA A 61 -0.51 1.55 6.33
CA ALA A 61 -0.70 1.60 4.89
C ALA A 61 -1.05 0.20 4.41
N THR A 62 -2.13 0.07 3.66
CA THR A 62 -2.60 -1.22 3.13
C THR A 62 -1.62 -1.76 2.09
N GLY A 63 -1.14 -3.00 2.30
CA GLY A 63 -0.12 -3.63 1.45
C GLY A 63 -0.51 -3.65 -0.03
N GLY A 64 -1.74 -4.08 -0.32
CA GLY A 64 -2.28 -4.14 -1.68
C GLY A 64 -2.63 -2.80 -2.33
N ALA A 65 -2.44 -1.67 -1.64
CA ALA A 65 -2.39 -0.35 -2.29
C ALA A 65 -0.96 0.01 -2.69
N GLY A 66 0.03 -0.57 -2.02
CA GLY A 66 1.41 -0.17 -2.01
C GLY A 66 1.72 0.91 -0.97
N PHE A 67 2.96 0.91 -0.51
CA PHE A 67 3.47 1.92 0.43
C PHE A 67 4.98 2.10 0.25
N CYS A 68 5.51 3.21 0.76
CA CYS A 68 6.94 3.51 0.76
C CYS A 68 7.45 3.95 2.13
N ILE A 69 8.69 3.61 2.45
CA ILE A 69 9.43 4.13 3.60
C ILE A 69 10.76 4.76 3.15
N SER A 70 11.15 5.83 3.84
CA SER A 70 12.43 6.48 3.63
C SER A 70 13.59 5.63 4.19
N ARG A 71 14.82 5.92 3.75
CA ARG A 71 16.02 5.25 4.25
C ARG A 71 16.19 5.48 5.76
N ALA A 72 15.96 6.71 6.22
CA ALA A 72 16.11 7.05 7.63
C ALA A 72 15.13 6.25 8.51
N LEU A 73 13.87 6.12 8.09
CA LEU A 73 12.89 5.33 8.81
C LEU A 73 13.25 3.83 8.80
N ALA A 74 13.63 3.27 7.65
CA ALA A 74 14.03 1.87 7.55
C ALA A 74 15.21 1.52 8.48
N LEU A 75 16.18 2.42 8.63
CA LEU A 75 17.29 2.25 9.58
C LEU A 75 16.80 2.27 11.03
N LYS A 76 15.87 3.17 11.38
CA LYS A 76 15.24 3.20 12.72
C LYS A 76 14.40 1.96 13.02
N MET A 77 13.85 1.32 12.00
CA MET A 77 13.13 0.06 12.15
C MET A 77 14.06 -1.13 12.40
N THR A 78 15.34 -1.05 12.04
CA THR A 78 16.26 -2.20 12.09
C THR A 78 16.33 -2.89 13.46
N PRO A 79 16.40 -2.20 14.61
CA PRO A 79 16.38 -2.85 15.92
C PRO A 79 15.10 -3.63 16.24
N LEU A 80 13.98 -3.27 15.60
CA LEU A 80 12.64 -3.83 15.84
C LEU A 80 12.21 -4.86 14.79
N ALA A 81 12.70 -4.73 13.55
CA ALA A 81 12.27 -5.52 12.39
C ALA A 81 13.39 -6.38 11.79
N GLY A 82 14.65 -5.97 11.93
CA GLY A 82 15.79 -6.65 11.33
C GLY A 82 16.11 -8.00 11.97
N GLY A 83 16.78 -8.89 11.22
CA GLY A 83 17.26 -10.18 11.72
C GLY A 83 16.15 -11.13 12.17
N GLY A 84 15.01 -11.17 11.45
CA GLY A 84 13.87 -12.04 11.75
C GLY A 84 12.89 -11.48 12.80
N LYS A 85 13.22 -10.37 13.45
CA LYS A 85 12.34 -9.76 14.48
C LYS A 85 10.99 -9.31 13.94
N PHE A 86 10.92 -8.90 12.67
CA PHE A 86 9.65 -8.54 12.03
C PHE A 86 8.62 -9.68 12.12
N ILE A 87 9.05 -10.90 11.78
CA ILE A 87 8.23 -12.12 11.88
C ILE A 87 7.80 -12.35 13.33
N THR A 88 8.74 -12.24 14.28
CA THR A 88 8.41 -12.38 15.72
C THR A 88 7.37 -11.36 16.20
N VAL A 89 7.42 -10.12 15.71
CA VAL A 89 6.41 -9.10 16.03
C VAL A 89 5.06 -9.48 15.42
N GLY A 90 5.04 -9.87 14.14
CA GLY A 90 3.84 -10.33 13.44
C GLY A 90 3.17 -11.51 14.14
N ASP A 91 3.93 -12.55 14.49
CA ASP A 91 3.44 -13.72 15.23
C ASP A 91 2.86 -13.35 16.60
N ARG A 92 3.49 -12.38 17.28
CA ARG A 92 3.05 -11.92 18.61
C ARG A 92 1.71 -11.19 18.55
N ILE A 93 1.51 -10.34 17.54
CA ILE A 93 0.25 -9.58 17.39
C ILE A 93 -0.80 -10.34 16.58
N ARG A 94 -0.40 -11.39 15.84
CA ARG A 94 -1.23 -12.23 14.96
C ARG A 94 -1.97 -11.42 13.90
N LEU A 95 -1.25 -10.51 13.25
CA LEU A 95 -1.79 -9.65 12.20
C LEU A 95 -0.92 -9.77 10.93
N PRO A 96 -1.48 -9.43 9.75
CA PRO A 96 -0.74 -9.46 8.48
C PRO A 96 0.49 -8.55 8.45
N ASP A 97 1.33 -8.71 7.43
CA ASP A 97 2.60 -8.01 7.30
C ASP A 97 2.43 -6.47 7.21
N ASP A 98 1.46 -5.98 6.45
CA ASP A 98 1.19 -4.54 6.33
C ASP A 98 0.72 -3.92 7.66
N VAL A 99 -0.10 -4.64 8.42
CA VAL A 99 -0.48 -4.27 9.78
C VAL A 99 0.72 -4.30 10.72
N THR A 100 1.61 -5.28 10.58
CA THR A 100 2.86 -5.39 11.37
C THR A 100 3.80 -4.21 11.07
N MET A 101 3.91 -3.79 9.81
CA MET A 101 4.62 -2.57 9.42
C MET A 101 4.04 -1.34 10.12
N GLY A 102 2.73 -1.15 10.07
CA GLY A 102 2.05 -0.06 10.78
C GLY A 102 2.26 -0.12 12.28
N TYR A 103 2.16 -1.30 12.91
CA TYR A 103 2.38 -1.47 14.34
C TYR A 103 3.80 -1.03 14.75
N ILE A 104 4.82 -1.41 13.98
CA ILE A 104 6.21 -1.00 14.26
C ILE A 104 6.37 0.51 14.06
N ILE A 105 5.87 1.07 12.96
CA ILE A 105 6.13 2.46 12.59
C ILE A 105 5.29 3.45 13.42
N GLU A 106 3.96 3.27 13.43
CA GLU A 106 3.03 4.18 14.11
C GLU A 106 3.05 3.99 15.62
N TYR A 107 2.97 2.74 16.09
CA TYR A 107 2.86 2.49 17.52
C TYR A 107 4.21 2.44 18.23
N LEU A 108 5.20 1.67 17.74
CA LEU A 108 6.49 1.55 18.44
C LEU A 108 7.41 2.75 18.18
N LEU A 109 7.54 3.20 16.92
CA LEU A 109 8.41 4.31 16.55
C LEU A 109 7.74 5.70 16.61
N LYS A 110 6.42 5.74 16.86
CA LYS A 110 5.65 7.00 16.96
C LYS A 110 5.71 7.87 15.70
N LYS A 111 5.86 7.24 14.53
CA LYS A 111 5.85 7.95 13.25
C LYS A 111 4.50 7.74 12.55
N GLN A 112 3.79 8.84 12.35
CA GLN A 112 2.49 8.83 11.69
C GLN A 112 2.63 8.50 10.19
N LEU A 113 1.67 7.72 9.68
CA LEU A 113 1.43 7.48 8.27
C LEU A 113 1.09 8.80 7.59
N THR A 114 1.84 9.14 6.56
CA THR A 114 1.50 10.23 5.64
C THR A 114 0.57 9.64 4.58
N VAL A 115 -0.69 10.06 4.63
CA VAL A 115 -1.71 9.57 3.69
C VAL A 115 -1.45 10.14 2.30
N ILE A 116 -1.32 9.25 1.33
CA ILE A 116 -1.14 9.58 -0.09
C ILE A 116 -2.32 8.97 -0.85
N GLU A 117 -3.23 9.82 -1.32
CA GLU A 117 -4.48 9.38 -1.99
C GLU A 117 -4.25 8.68 -3.33
N GLN A 118 -3.05 8.83 -3.91
CA GLN A 118 -2.68 8.25 -5.21
C GLN A 118 -2.34 6.75 -5.17
N PHE A 119 -2.34 6.12 -3.98
CA PHE A 119 -2.19 4.67 -3.86
C PHE A 119 -3.56 4.00 -3.78
N HIS A 120 -3.76 2.97 -4.61
CA HIS A 120 -5.06 2.32 -4.75
C HIS A 120 -5.01 0.80 -4.58
N SER A 121 -5.85 0.28 -3.68
CA SER A 121 -6.02 -1.15 -3.41
C SER A 121 -7.32 -1.66 -3.98
N HIS A 122 -7.40 -2.93 -4.38
CA HIS A 122 -8.65 -3.58 -4.75
C HIS A 122 -9.69 -3.67 -3.62
N LEU A 123 -9.40 -3.17 -2.41
CA LEU A 123 -10.38 -2.95 -1.34
C LEU A 123 -11.27 -1.72 -1.58
N GLU A 124 -10.89 -0.84 -2.52
CA GLU A 124 -11.77 0.23 -3.01
C GLU A 124 -12.36 -0.14 -4.39
N PRO A 125 -13.54 0.37 -4.76
CA PRO A 125 -14.14 0.11 -6.06
C PRO A 125 -13.36 0.78 -7.22
N MET A 126 -12.51 0.01 -7.90
CA MET A 126 -11.63 0.48 -9.00
C MET A 126 -12.39 1.17 -10.12
N LYS A 127 -13.64 0.78 -10.36
CA LYS A 127 -14.52 1.39 -11.37
C LYS A 127 -14.88 2.87 -11.12
N PHE A 128 -14.67 3.37 -9.91
CA PHE A 128 -14.97 4.76 -9.54
C PHE A 128 -13.76 5.69 -9.59
N LEU A 129 -12.57 5.17 -9.86
CA LEU A 129 -11.41 6.03 -10.09
C LEU A 129 -11.63 6.86 -11.35
N ASN A 130 -11.35 8.16 -11.25
CA ASN A 130 -11.56 9.09 -12.35
C ASN A 130 -10.49 8.89 -13.44
N LYS A 131 -10.93 8.46 -14.62
CA LYS A 131 -10.09 8.23 -15.80
C LYS A 131 -9.20 9.42 -16.13
N ASP A 132 -9.70 10.64 -15.99
CA ASP A 132 -8.94 11.86 -16.33
C ASP A 132 -7.71 12.07 -15.42
N THR A 133 -7.72 11.47 -14.23
CA THR A 133 -6.65 11.58 -13.23
C THR A 133 -5.72 10.37 -13.20
N PHE A 134 -5.88 9.38 -14.09
CA PHE A 134 -5.08 8.15 -14.05
C PHE A 134 -3.57 8.41 -14.12
N HIS A 135 -3.14 9.42 -14.87
CA HIS A 135 -1.75 9.83 -14.97
C HIS A 135 -1.16 10.39 -13.66
N GLU A 136 -2.03 10.81 -12.74
CA GLU A 136 -1.66 11.33 -11.42
C GLU A 136 -1.61 10.24 -10.34
N GLN A 137 -2.16 9.05 -10.60
CA GLN A 137 -2.17 7.96 -9.64
C GLN A 137 -0.84 7.18 -9.65
N VAL A 138 -0.44 6.68 -8.48
CA VAL A 138 0.81 5.96 -8.26
C VAL A 138 0.63 4.47 -8.49
N SER A 139 -0.45 3.90 -7.96
CA SER A 139 -0.75 2.48 -8.11
C SER A 139 -2.21 2.24 -8.44
N PHE A 140 -2.47 1.11 -9.06
CA PHE A 140 -3.80 0.54 -9.22
C PHE A 140 -3.75 -0.93 -8.82
N SER A 141 -4.90 -1.54 -8.61
CA SER A 141 -5.01 -2.97 -8.29
C SER A 141 -6.20 -3.58 -9.02
N TYR A 142 -6.36 -4.89 -8.89
CA TYR A 142 -7.57 -5.61 -9.29
C TYR A 142 -7.85 -6.73 -8.30
N SER A 143 -9.08 -7.18 -8.25
CA SER A 143 -9.42 -8.45 -7.59
C SER A 143 -10.59 -9.14 -8.28
N LYS A 144 -10.73 -10.43 -8.05
CA LYS A 144 -11.91 -11.20 -8.45
C LYS A 144 -12.72 -11.50 -7.20
N GLY A 145 -13.93 -10.95 -7.13
CA GLY A 145 -14.83 -11.13 -6.00
C GLY A 145 -15.44 -12.53 -5.95
N ALA A 146 -16.08 -12.87 -4.83
CA ALA A 146 -16.66 -14.20 -4.57
C ALA A 146 -17.79 -14.61 -5.53
N ARG A 147 -18.39 -13.67 -6.26
CA ARG A 147 -19.46 -13.90 -7.26
C ARG A 147 -18.95 -13.89 -8.70
N ASP A 148 -17.66 -14.09 -8.90
CA ASP A 148 -16.99 -13.95 -10.20
C ASP A 148 -16.99 -12.52 -10.77
N GLU A 149 -17.42 -11.54 -9.97
CA GLU A 149 -17.41 -10.12 -10.33
C GLU A 149 -15.99 -9.55 -10.19
N TRP A 150 -15.49 -8.95 -11.27
CA TRP A 150 -14.18 -8.29 -11.26
C TRP A 150 -14.26 -6.88 -10.64
N ASN A 151 -13.40 -6.61 -9.68
CA ASN A 151 -13.06 -5.24 -9.28
C ASN A 151 -11.88 -4.76 -10.11
N ILE A 152 -12.16 -4.02 -11.18
CA ILE A 152 -11.18 -3.57 -12.17
C ILE A 152 -11.46 -2.11 -12.58
N LEU A 153 -10.46 -1.46 -13.17
CA LEU A 153 -10.59 -0.10 -13.67
C LEU A 153 -11.64 0.00 -14.79
N LYS A 154 -12.45 1.06 -14.75
CA LYS A 154 -13.31 1.44 -15.87
C LYS A 154 -12.48 2.24 -16.88
N ILE A 155 -11.96 1.55 -17.89
CA ILE A 155 -11.07 2.13 -18.90
C ILE A 155 -11.31 1.49 -20.27
N ASP A 156 -11.19 2.27 -21.34
CA ASP A 156 -11.19 1.77 -22.72
C ASP A 156 -9.81 1.17 -23.07
N GLY A 157 -9.74 0.33 -24.09
CA GLY A 157 -8.49 -0.30 -24.51
C GLY A 157 -8.73 -1.71 -25.06
N PHE A 158 -7.86 -2.65 -24.67
CA PHE A 158 -7.94 -4.05 -25.08
C PHE A 158 -9.28 -4.71 -24.71
N ASP A 159 -9.65 -5.77 -25.41
CA ASP A 159 -10.82 -6.59 -25.06
C ASP A 159 -10.64 -7.24 -23.67
N THR A 160 -11.73 -7.39 -22.93
CA THR A 160 -11.69 -7.94 -21.56
C THR A 160 -11.30 -9.43 -21.51
N LYS A 161 -11.39 -10.16 -22.62
CA LYS A 161 -10.84 -11.53 -22.73
C LYS A 161 -9.31 -11.52 -22.78
N GLU A 162 -8.70 -10.52 -23.39
CA GLU A 162 -7.24 -10.39 -23.55
C GLU A 162 -6.56 -9.64 -22.40
N ASP A 163 -7.31 -8.73 -21.77
CA ASP A 163 -6.88 -7.91 -20.65
C ASP A 163 -7.96 -7.84 -19.56
N PRO A 164 -8.28 -8.98 -18.90
CA PRO A 164 -9.33 -9.05 -17.87
C PRO A 164 -9.02 -8.18 -16.65
N ARG A 165 -7.73 -7.94 -16.37
CA ARG A 165 -7.23 -7.15 -15.24
C ARG A 165 -7.10 -5.66 -15.54
N ARG A 166 -7.27 -5.27 -16.82
CA ARG A 166 -7.12 -3.90 -17.34
C ARG A 166 -5.70 -3.33 -17.27
N PHE A 167 -4.68 -4.15 -16.98
CA PHE A 167 -3.30 -3.69 -16.79
C PHE A 167 -2.62 -3.32 -18.11
N LYS A 168 -2.94 -4.00 -19.21
CA LYS A 168 -2.45 -3.58 -20.53
C LYS A 168 -3.11 -2.27 -20.97
N SER A 169 -4.41 -2.14 -20.70
CA SER A 169 -5.20 -0.97 -21.06
C SER A 169 -4.74 0.28 -20.30
N ILE A 170 -4.53 0.19 -18.98
CA ILE A 170 -3.97 1.32 -18.21
C ILE A 170 -2.53 1.63 -18.63
N HIS A 171 -1.72 0.62 -18.95
CA HIS A 171 -0.37 0.84 -19.46
C HIS A 171 -0.38 1.70 -20.72
N CYS A 172 -1.23 1.34 -21.69
CA CYS A 172 -1.33 2.08 -22.93
C CYS A 172 -2.02 3.43 -22.80
N HIS A 173 -2.93 3.58 -21.84
CA HIS A 173 -3.48 4.88 -21.50
C HIS A 173 -2.41 5.84 -20.95
N LEU A 174 -1.49 5.35 -20.11
CA LEU A 174 -0.41 6.15 -19.54
C LEU A 174 0.75 6.39 -20.52
N PHE A 175 0.99 5.45 -21.44
CA PHE A 175 2.11 5.47 -22.37
C PHE A 175 1.65 5.18 -23.81
N PRO A 176 0.81 6.04 -24.42
CA PRO A 176 0.17 5.77 -25.71
C PRO A 176 1.15 5.72 -26.89
N HIS A 177 2.37 6.20 -26.71
CA HIS A 177 3.41 6.23 -27.74
C HIS A 177 4.17 4.90 -27.87
N LEU A 178 3.91 3.91 -27.02
CA LEU A 178 4.60 2.62 -27.06
C LEU A 178 4.05 1.73 -28.20
N PRO A 179 4.92 0.99 -28.92
CA PRO A 179 4.54 0.26 -30.15
C PRO A 179 3.43 -0.79 -29.98
N ASN A 180 3.28 -1.35 -28.79
CA ASN A 180 2.33 -2.44 -28.51
C ASN A 180 0.96 -1.93 -28.04
N CYS A 181 0.72 -0.62 -28.12
CA CYS A 181 -0.52 -0.02 -27.68
C CYS A 181 -1.50 0.16 -28.84
N PRO A 182 -2.76 -0.29 -28.70
CA PRO A 182 -3.77 -0.10 -29.73
C PRO A 182 -4.02 1.39 -29.91
N HIS A 183 -4.13 1.82 -31.16
CA HIS A 183 -4.44 3.18 -31.57
C HIS A 183 -5.95 3.43 -31.57
#